data_AF-A0AA38SM16-F1
#
_entry.id   AF-A0AA38SM16-F1
#
_cell.length_a   1.000
_cell.length_b   1.000
_cell.length_c   1.000
_cell.angle_alpha   90.00
_cell.angle_beta   90.00
_cell.angle_gamma   90.00
#
_symmetry.space_group_name_H-M   'P 1'
#
loop_
_entity.id
_entity.type
_entity.pdbx_description
1 polymer ?
#
loop_
_entity_poly.entity_id
_entity_poly.type
_entity_poly.pdbx_seq_one_letter_code
_entity_poly.pdbx_strand_id
1 'polypeptide(L)'
;MAVSLGTLSSSSSGSSSNSKMLWESVLDLTKISQNKGSDPLIWAIHLSSQLSSAGVSLPSTDLANLLVSHICWENNNPISWKFLEKALMFNIVPPLLVLALLSTRVIPKRHTQQAAFRLYMELLKRHAFKLKSHVEFQNYPDHEFYRQCSPLSQIFGVKVNEPGSLLLVFIFSVVWQLVEAALGDEGLLELTEERKFRWNVPQDMELGDCGSYDGKRTEYQEMLQSRNTDGCRAHRAFPAKQSNF
;
A
#
# COMPACT_ATOMS: atom_id res chain seq x y z
N MET A 1 -7.49 -67.56 -16.86
CA MET A 1 -8.18 -67.28 -15.59
C MET A 1 -7.66 -65.95 -15.07
N ALA A 2 -8.57 -65.01 -14.88
CA ALA A 2 -8.31 -63.67 -14.39
C ALA A 2 -8.13 -63.65 -12.86
N VAL A 3 -7.36 -62.70 -12.35
CA VAL A 3 -7.71 -61.93 -11.14
C VAL A 3 -6.97 -60.60 -11.18
N SER A 4 -7.73 -59.53 -11.41
CA SER A 4 -7.33 -58.14 -11.21
C SER A 4 -7.26 -57.82 -9.72
N LEU A 5 -6.25 -57.06 -9.30
CA LEU A 5 -6.33 -56.21 -8.11
C LEU A 5 -5.96 -54.79 -8.53
N GLY A 6 -6.99 -53.98 -8.70
CA GLY A 6 -6.86 -52.54 -8.82
C GLY A 6 -6.63 -51.94 -7.44
N THR A 7 -5.56 -51.17 -7.30
CA THR A 7 -5.38 -50.25 -6.17
C THR A 7 -5.64 -48.82 -6.63
N LEU A 8 -6.56 -48.21 -5.89
CA LEU A 8 -7.18 -46.91 -6.10
C LEU A 8 -6.17 -45.76 -5.99
N SER A 9 -6.28 -44.85 -6.96
CA SER A 9 -5.85 -43.47 -6.88
C SER A 9 -6.42 -42.78 -5.63
N SER A 10 -5.57 -42.17 -4.81
CA SER A 10 -5.98 -41.22 -3.77
C SER A 10 -5.49 -39.83 -4.16
N SER A 11 -6.43 -39.02 -4.61
CA SER A 11 -6.30 -37.64 -5.06
C SER A 11 -5.96 -36.70 -3.90
N SER A 12 -4.83 -35.99 -3.98
CA SER A 12 -4.43 -34.97 -3.00
C SER A 12 -4.96 -33.58 -3.38
N SER A 13 -6.29 -33.40 -3.39
CA SER A 13 -6.94 -32.13 -3.79
C SER A 13 -7.59 -31.33 -2.63
N GLY A 14 -7.41 -31.75 -1.37
CA GLY A 14 -8.09 -31.16 -0.20
C GLY A 14 -7.41 -29.98 0.53
N SER A 15 -6.19 -29.57 0.16
CA SER A 15 -5.45 -28.53 0.91
C SER A 15 -5.75 -27.09 0.45
N SER A 16 -6.17 -26.89 -0.80
CA SER A 16 -6.35 -25.53 -1.36
C SER A 16 -7.71 -24.89 -1.06
N SER A 17 -8.73 -25.65 -0.65
CA SER A 17 -10.06 -25.12 -0.33
C SER A 17 -10.13 -24.52 1.07
N ASN A 18 -9.52 -25.19 2.06
CA ASN A 18 -9.55 -24.74 3.46
C ASN A 18 -8.75 -23.46 3.68
N SER A 19 -7.64 -23.27 2.96
CA SER A 19 -6.84 -22.04 3.04
C SER A 19 -7.58 -20.83 2.46
N LYS A 20 -8.30 -21.00 1.34
CA LYS A 20 -9.14 -19.93 0.76
C LYS A 20 -10.27 -19.54 1.71
N MET A 21 -10.98 -20.51 2.27
CA MET A 21 -12.05 -20.27 3.24
C MET A 21 -11.55 -19.52 4.49
N LEU A 22 -10.33 -19.80 4.95
CA LEU A 22 -9.71 -19.08 6.06
C LEU A 22 -9.50 -17.60 5.72
N TRP A 23 -8.87 -17.30 4.57
CA TRP A 23 -8.58 -15.92 4.17
C TRP A 23 -9.85 -15.13 3.84
N GLU A 24 -10.86 -15.78 3.26
CA GLU A 24 -12.20 -15.19 3.08
C GLU A 24 -12.84 -14.86 4.43
N SER A 25 -12.78 -15.77 5.39
CA SER A 25 -13.31 -15.54 6.75
C SER A 25 -12.58 -14.40 7.47
N VAL A 26 -11.25 -14.30 7.31
CA VAL A 26 -10.44 -13.18 7.84
C VAL A 26 -10.81 -11.84 7.20
N LEU A 27 -11.06 -11.85 5.89
CA LEU A 27 -11.48 -10.67 5.15
C LEU A 27 -12.89 -10.22 5.58
N ASP A 28 -13.81 -11.17 5.74
CA ASP A 28 -15.17 -10.90 6.20
C ASP A 28 -15.17 -10.39 7.64
N LEU A 29 -14.36 -10.96 8.51
CA LEU A 29 -14.19 -10.44 9.86
C LEU A 29 -13.70 -8.98 9.83
N THR A 30 -12.69 -8.70 9.01
CA THR A 30 -12.16 -7.35 8.79
C THR A 30 -13.25 -6.37 8.36
N LYS A 31 -14.08 -6.74 7.37
CA LYS A 31 -15.21 -5.93 6.91
C LYS A 31 -16.27 -5.71 8.00
N ILE A 32 -16.63 -6.76 8.73
CA ILE A 32 -17.62 -6.69 9.82
C ILE A 32 -17.12 -5.77 10.94
N SER A 33 -15.87 -5.93 11.38
CA SER A 33 -15.27 -5.09 12.41
C SER A 33 -15.17 -3.63 11.99
N GLN A 34 -14.83 -3.37 10.72
CA GLN A 34 -14.79 -2.04 10.14
C GLN A 34 -16.18 -1.39 10.13
N ASN A 35 -17.21 -2.09 9.63
CA ASN A 35 -18.59 -1.57 9.54
C ASN A 35 -19.21 -1.32 10.92
N LYS A 36 -18.88 -2.16 11.90
CA LYS A 36 -19.34 -2.00 13.29
C LYS A 36 -18.59 -0.90 14.05
N GLY A 37 -17.51 -0.34 13.49
CA GLY A 37 -16.66 0.59 14.22
C GLY A 37 -15.98 -0.04 15.43
N SER A 38 -15.65 -1.33 15.36
CA SER A 38 -15.10 -2.09 16.49
C SER A 38 -13.78 -1.49 16.96
N ASP A 39 -13.53 -1.56 18.27
CA ASP A 39 -12.26 -1.09 18.82
C ASP A 39 -11.07 -1.79 18.10
N PRO A 40 -10.10 -1.03 17.56
CA PRO A 40 -8.99 -1.60 16.78
C PRO A 40 -8.12 -2.62 17.53
N LEU A 41 -8.02 -2.50 18.85
CA LEU A 41 -7.28 -3.46 19.67
C LEU A 41 -8.06 -4.76 19.81
N ILE A 42 -9.36 -4.70 20.10
CA ILE A 42 -10.23 -5.89 20.16
C ILE A 42 -10.27 -6.61 18.81
N TRP A 43 -10.31 -5.86 17.70
CA TRP A 43 -10.23 -6.43 16.36
C TRP A 43 -8.90 -7.18 16.14
N ALA A 44 -7.76 -6.60 16.51
CA ALA A 44 -6.46 -7.27 16.42
C ALA A 44 -6.39 -8.55 17.27
N ILE A 45 -6.93 -8.52 18.50
CA ILE A 45 -7.00 -9.69 19.37
C ILE A 45 -7.87 -10.79 18.76
N HIS A 46 -9.05 -10.45 18.23
CA HIS A 46 -9.93 -11.43 17.63
C HIS A 46 -9.34 -12.05 16.37
N LEU A 47 -8.70 -11.24 15.52
CA LEU A 47 -8.01 -11.73 14.33
C LEU A 47 -6.83 -12.65 14.67
N SER A 48 -5.99 -12.26 15.63
CA SER A 48 -4.86 -13.10 16.07
C SER A 48 -5.33 -14.41 16.69
N SER A 49 -6.42 -14.39 17.46
CA SER A 49 -7.05 -15.60 18.01
C SER A 49 -7.56 -16.53 16.91
N GLN A 50 -8.19 -16.00 15.86
CA GLN A 50 -8.70 -16.79 14.73
C GLN A 50 -7.56 -17.42 13.93
N LEU A 51 -6.47 -16.68 13.71
CA LEU A 51 -5.29 -17.18 12.99
C LEU A 51 -4.56 -18.26 13.80
N SER A 52 -4.46 -18.06 15.12
CA SER A 52 -3.85 -19.02 16.02
C SER A 52 -4.65 -20.32 16.10
N SER A 53 -5.99 -20.25 16.15
CA SER A 53 -6.85 -21.44 16.16
C SER A 53 -6.80 -22.21 14.83
N ALA A 54 -6.54 -21.52 13.73
CA ALA A 54 -6.33 -22.12 12.42
C ALA A 54 -4.88 -22.61 12.18
N GLY A 55 -3.98 -22.48 13.16
CA GLY A 55 -2.59 -22.95 13.07
C GLY A 55 -1.68 -22.08 12.21
N VAL A 56 -2.05 -20.82 11.92
CA VAL A 56 -1.22 -19.88 11.16
C VAL A 56 -0.14 -19.30 12.06
N SER A 57 1.12 -19.42 11.66
CA SER A 57 2.24 -18.77 12.36
C SER A 57 2.19 -17.25 12.17
N LEU A 58 2.25 -16.51 13.28
CA LEU A 58 2.39 -15.05 13.28
C LEU A 58 3.86 -14.67 13.53
N PRO A 59 4.39 -13.61 12.89
CA PRO A 59 3.73 -12.72 11.94
C PRO A 59 3.52 -13.34 10.54
N SER A 60 2.35 -13.11 9.93
CA SER A 60 1.99 -13.70 8.62
C SER A 60 2.21 -12.74 7.45
N THR A 61 2.98 -13.18 6.45
CA THR A 61 3.24 -12.45 5.20
C THR A 61 2.01 -12.39 4.29
N ASP A 62 1.20 -13.45 4.27
CA ASP A 62 -0.02 -13.54 3.46
C ASP A 62 -1.07 -12.57 3.97
N LEU A 63 -1.22 -12.49 5.31
CA LEU A 63 -2.10 -11.53 5.95
C LEU A 63 -1.68 -10.09 5.63
N ALA A 64 -0.37 -9.79 5.60
CA ALA A 64 0.11 -8.45 5.26
C ALA A 64 -0.33 -8.03 3.84
N ASN A 65 -0.22 -8.94 2.87
CA ASN A 65 -0.70 -8.70 1.51
C ASN A 65 -2.21 -8.45 1.46
N LEU A 66 -2.99 -9.30 2.15
CA LEU A 66 -4.44 -9.19 2.22
C LEU A 66 -4.88 -7.87 2.86
N LEU A 67 -4.32 -7.50 4.01
CA LEU A 67 -4.65 -6.25 4.69
C LEU A 67 -4.27 -5.03 3.86
N VAL A 68 -3.08 -4.99 3.26
CA VAL A 68 -2.67 -3.85 2.43
C VAL A 68 -3.52 -3.77 1.15
N SER A 69 -3.98 -4.90 0.59
CA SER A 69 -4.95 -4.85 -0.53
C SER A 69 -6.32 -4.34 -0.10
N HIS A 70 -6.75 -4.66 1.11
CA HIS A 70 -8.06 -4.26 1.60
C HIS A 70 -8.09 -2.81 2.10
N ILE A 71 -7.02 -2.32 2.73
CA ILE A 71 -6.98 -0.97 3.36
C ILE A 71 -6.70 0.13 2.32
N CYS A 72 -5.93 -0.18 1.28
CA CYS A 72 -5.71 0.75 0.18
C CYS A 72 -6.97 0.87 -0.69
N TRP A 73 -7.17 2.03 -1.32
CA TRP A 73 -8.29 2.35 -2.21
C TRP A 73 -9.62 2.67 -1.51
N GLU A 74 -10.67 1.89 -1.80
CA GLU A 74 -12.06 2.18 -1.47
C GLU A 74 -12.34 2.16 0.04
N ASN A 75 -11.48 1.51 0.82
CA ASN A 75 -11.61 1.34 2.26
C ASN A 75 -10.61 2.17 3.07
N ASN A 76 -10.16 3.30 2.52
CA ASN A 76 -9.26 4.25 3.17
C ASN A 76 -9.91 4.96 4.37
N ASN A 77 -10.22 4.19 5.41
CA ASN A 77 -10.95 4.60 6.59
C ASN A 77 -9.99 4.71 7.79
N PRO A 78 -10.06 5.77 8.61
CA PRO A 78 -9.15 5.97 9.74
C PRO A 78 -9.09 4.78 10.71
N ILE A 79 -10.21 4.06 10.88
CA ILE A 79 -10.28 2.89 11.76
C ILE A 79 -9.42 1.72 11.25
N SER A 80 -9.37 1.50 9.94
CA SER A 80 -8.58 0.43 9.33
C SER A 80 -7.08 0.69 9.47
N TRP A 81 -6.66 1.96 9.36
CA TRP A 81 -5.28 2.36 9.60
C TRP A 81 -4.89 2.24 11.08
N LYS A 82 -5.79 2.59 12.01
CA LYS A 82 -5.57 2.36 13.45
C LYS A 82 -5.45 0.88 13.76
N PHE A 83 -6.28 0.04 13.13
CA PHE A 83 -6.18 -1.40 13.24
C PHE A 83 -4.86 -1.93 12.69
N LEU A 84 -4.41 -1.46 11.52
CA LEU A 84 -3.12 -1.82 10.96
C LEU A 84 -1.97 -1.46 11.90
N GLU A 85 -2.03 -0.29 12.53
CA GLU A 85 -1.06 0.11 13.57
C GLU A 85 -1.06 -0.87 14.75
N LYS A 86 -2.23 -1.31 15.23
CA LYS A 86 -2.30 -2.34 16.28
C LYS A 86 -1.74 -3.67 15.80
N ALA A 87 -2.07 -4.12 14.59
CA ALA A 87 -1.55 -5.35 14.02
C ALA A 87 -0.02 -5.34 13.91
N LEU A 88 0.57 -4.19 13.57
CA LEU A 88 2.01 -3.98 13.56
C LEU A 88 2.63 -3.99 14.97
N MET A 89 1.97 -3.36 15.95
CA MET A 89 2.43 -3.34 17.34
C MET A 89 2.41 -4.73 18.01
N PHE A 90 1.43 -5.57 17.67
CA PHE A 90 1.29 -6.91 18.22
C PHE A 90 1.99 -8.00 17.39
N ASN A 91 2.84 -7.62 16.42
CA ASN A 91 3.54 -8.56 15.54
C ASN A 91 2.61 -9.59 14.87
N ILE A 92 1.39 -9.18 14.51
CA ILE A 92 0.45 -10.02 13.75
C ILE A 92 0.90 -10.07 12.28
N VAL A 93 1.47 -8.97 11.78
CA VAL A 93 2.02 -8.83 10.43
C VAL A 93 3.46 -8.30 10.47
N PRO A 94 4.33 -8.68 9.52
CA PRO A 94 5.70 -8.19 9.48
C PRO A 94 5.75 -6.69 9.11
N PRO A 95 6.32 -5.81 9.97
CA PRO A 95 6.25 -4.37 9.73
C PRO A 95 6.95 -3.89 8.46
N LEU A 96 8.11 -4.46 8.15
CA LEU A 96 8.87 -4.13 6.94
C LEU A 96 8.10 -4.44 5.67
N LEU A 97 7.46 -5.60 5.64
CA LEU A 97 6.67 -6.04 4.50
C LEU A 97 5.48 -5.12 4.28
N VAL A 98 4.74 -4.77 5.34
CA VAL A 98 3.60 -3.86 5.25
C VAL A 98 4.03 -2.49 4.74
N LEU A 99 5.13 -1.93 5.27
CA LEU A 99 5.66 -0.65 4.81
C LEU A 99 6.10 -0.69 3.35
N ALA A 100 6.77 -1.78 2.92
CA ALA A 100 7.19 -1.96 1.53
C ALA A 100 5.98 -2.03 0.59
N LEU A 101 4.97 -2.83 0.92
CA LEU A 101 3.74 -2.94 0.13
C LEU A 101 3.01 -1.59 0.05
N LEU A 102 2.87 -0.88 1.18
CA LEU A 102 2.28 0.45 1.20
C LEU A 102 3.07 1.46 0.36
N SER A 103 4.41 1.43 0.39
CA SER A 103 5.24 2.35 -0.39
C SER A 103 4.90 2.28 -1.89
N THR A 104 4.82 1.07 -2.43
CA THR A 104 4.53 0.82 -3.86
C THR A 104 3.12 1.23 -4.28
N ARG A 105 2.17 1.34 -3.34
CA ARG A 105 0.75 1.65 -3.63
C ARG A 105 0.37 3.10 -3.34
N VAL A 106 0.90 3.65 -2.25
CA VAL A 106 0.48 4.94 -1.72
C VAL A 106 1.30 6.09 -2.30
N ILE A 107 2.62 5.92 -2.48
CA ILE A 107 3.50 6.97 -3.00
C ILE A 107 3.12 7.39 -4.44
N PRO A 108 2.82 6.47 -5.37
CA PRO A 108 2.41 6.86 -6.72
C PRO A 108 1.09 7.64 -6.75
N LYS A 109 0.16 7.35 -5.83
CA LYS A 109 -1.18 7.97 -5.78
C LYS A 109 -1.27 9.15 -4.79
N ARG A 110 -0.14 9.69 -4.34
CA ARG A 110 -0.05 10.73 -3.29
C ARG A 110 -0.95 11.96 -3.50
N HIS A 111 -1.09 12.47 -4.72
CA HIS A 111 -1.96 13.62 -5.00
C HIS A 111 -3.45 13.27 -4.93
N THR A 112 -3.81 12.05 -5.35
CA THR A 112 -5.21 11.59 -5.36
C THR A 112 -5.67 11.06 -4.00
N GLN A 113 -4.73 10.59 -3.18
CA GLN A 113 -4.97 9.90 -1.91
C GLN A 113 -4.09 10.48 -0.79
N GLN A 114 -4.11 11.81 -0.63
CA GLN A 114 -3.26 12.55 0.31
C GLN A 114 -3.42 12.06 1.77
N ALA A 115 -4.63 11.67 2.17
CA ALA A 115 -4.89 11.12 3.50
C ALA A 115 -4.16 9.79 3.75
N ALA A 116 -4.19 8.87 2.77
CA ALA A 116 -3.46 7.61 2.85
C ALA A 116 -1.94 7.84 2.89
N PHE A 117 -1.44 8.77 2.07
CA PHE A 117 -0.03 9.15 2.06
C PHE A 117 0.43 9.70 3.41
N ARG A 118 -0.36 10.60 4.00
CA ARG A 118 -0.07 11.14 5.34
C ARG A 118 -0.04 10.04 6.41
N LEU A 119 -0.99 9.12 6.41
CA LEU A 119 -1.02 8.00 7.37
C LEU A 119 0.14 7.04 7.16
N TYR A 120 0.51 6.76 5.91
CA TYR A 120 1.70 5.99 5.56
C TYR A 120 2.98 6.64 6.11
N MET A 121 3.16 7.95 5.94
CA MET A 121 4.35 8.66 6.46
C MET A 121 4.42 8.61 7.99
N GLU A 122 3.29 8.70 8.68
CA GLU A 122 3.22 8.53 10.14
C GLU A 122 3.60 7.11 10.58
N LEU A 123 3.10 6.08 9.89
CA LEU A 123 3.48 4.69 10.15
C LEU A 123 4.95 4.43 9.86
N LEU A 124 5.46 4.96 8.74
CA LEU A 124 6.86 4.87 8.37
C LEU A 124 7.74 5.48 9.46
N LYS A 125 7.42 6.69 9.93
CA LYS A 125 8.13 7.34 11.04
C LYS A 125 8.11 6.50 12.32
N ARG A 126 6.99 5.86 12.67
CA ARG A 126 6.90 5.07 13.92
C ARG A 126 7.61 3.72 13.86
N HIS A 127 7.60 3.07 12.70
CA HIS A 127 8.07 1.68 12.56
C HIS A 127 9.45 1.57 11.89
N ALA A 128 9.83 2.49 10.99
CA ALA A 128 11.14 2.44 10.33
C ALA A 128 12.31 2.75 11.30
N PHE A 129 12.11 3.58 12.32
CA PHE A 129 13.16 3.86 13.30
C PHE A 129 13.22 2.83 14.44
N LYS A 130 12.12 2.11 14.72
CA LYS A 130 12.12 0.93 15.60
C LYS A 130 12.87 -0.26 15.01
N LEU A 131 13.27 -0.18 13.75
CA LEU A 131 14.09 -1.20 13.14
C LEU A 131 15.53 -1.19 13.63
N LYS A 132 16.02 -0.07 14.16
CA LYS A 132 17.35 0.00 14.76
C LYS A 132 17.51 -1.03 15.90
N SER A 133 16.46 -1.28 16.69
CA SER A 133 16.49 -2.31 17.74
C SER A 133 16.41 -3.75 17.20
N HIS A 134 16.01 -3.95 15.94
CA HIS A 134 16.07 -5.25 15.27
C HIS A 134 17.46 -5.51 14.66
N VAL A 135 18.19 -4.44 14.33
CA VAL A 135 19.53 -4.48 13.70
C VAL A 135 20.64 -4.38 14.75
N GLU A 136 20.37 -3.86 15.95
CA GLU A 136 21.25 -4.02 17.12
C GLU A 136 21.28 -5.50 17.52
N PHE A 137 22.08 -6.24 16.75
CA PHE A 137 22.56 -7.60 16.91
C PHE A 137 22.63 -8.04 18.38
N GLN A 138 21.57 -8.72 18.84
CA GLN A 138 21.64 -9.75 19.88
C GLN A 138 20.23 -10.36 20.06
N ASN A 139 20.06 -11.62 19.63
CA ASN A 139 18.94 -12.52 19.97
C ASN A 139 17.67 -12.50 19.11
N TYR A 140 17.71 -12.17 17.82
CA TYR A 140 16.71 -12.72 16.90
C TYR A 140 17.29 -13.96 16.20
N PRO A 141 16.55 -15.07 16.12
CA PRO A 141 16.91 -16.12 15.19
C PRO A 141 16.89 -15.56 13.77
N ASP A 142 18.06 -15.41 13.14
CA ASP A 142 18.25 -14.82 11.78
C ASP A 142 17.26 -15.39 10.74
N HIS A 143 16.81 -16.61 10.94
CA HIS A 143 15.86 -17.32 10.08
C HIS A 143 14.44 -16.73 10.10
N GLU A 144 13.96 -16.18 11.21
CA GLU A 144 12.62 -15.61 11.28
C GLU A 144 12.55 -14.23 10.62
N PHE A 145 13.54 -13.37 10.91
CA PHE A 145 13.68 -12.07 10.24
C PHE A 145 13.89 -12.25 8.72
N TYR A 146 14.72 -13.22 8.31
CA TYR A 146 14.89 -13.56 6.91
C TYR A 146 13.57 -13.99 6.26
N ARG A 147 12.77 -14.86 6.92
CA ARG A 147 11.45 -15.27 6.41
C ARG A 147 10.53 -14.06 6.21
N GLN A 148 10.56 -13.09 7.11
CA GLN A 148 9.77 -11.86 7.02
C GLN A 148 10.25 -10.90 5.91
N CYS A 149 11.56 -10.86 5.64
CA CYS A 149 12.18 -9.98 4.66
C CYS A 149 12.28 -10.58 3.26
N SER A 150 12.18 -11.90 3.11
CA SER A 150 12.24 -12.60 1.82
C SER A 150 11.27 -12.03 0.77
N PRO A 151 10.01 -11.66 1.10
CA PRO A 151 9.12 -11.06 0.10
C PRO A 151 9.60 -9.69 -0.42
N LEU A 152 10.48 -8.99 0.31
CA LEU A 152 11.04 -7.70 -0.13
C LEU A 152 11.92 -7.86 -1.38
N SER A 153 12.66 -8.97 -1.52
CA SER A 153 13.44 -9.23 -2.74
C SER A 153 12.56 -9.33 -3.97
N GLN A 154 11.34 -9.85 -3.81
CA GLN A 154 10.36 -9.93 -4.89
C GLN A 154 9.74 -8.57 -5.19
N ILE A 155 9.40 -7.78 -4.16
CA ILE A 155 8.81 -6.45 -4.31
C ILE A 155 9.79 -5.48 -5.02
N PHE A 156 11.08 -5.55 -4.67
CA PHE A 156 12.10 -4.67 -5.23
C PHE A 156 12.92 -5.29 -6.37
N GLY A 157 12.65 -6.55 -6.73
CA GLY A 157 13.30 -7.24 -7.84
C GLY A 157 14.82 -7.45 -7.67
N VAL A 158 15.33 -7.45 -6.43
CA VAL A 158 16.77 -7.59 -6.13
C VAL A 158 17.02 -8.95 -5.48
N LYS A 159 17.88 -9.78 -6.09
CA LYS A 159 18.29 -11.08 -5.50
C LYS A 159 19.33 -10.84 -4.41
N VAL A 160 18.90 -10.75 -3.16
CA VAL A 160 19.77 -10.57 -2.00
C VAL A 160 19.38 -11.56 -0.93
N ASN A 161 20.34 -12.33 -0.44
CA ASN A 161 20.11 -13.40 0.54
C ASN A 161 20.51 -13.03 1.98
N GLU A 162 21.08 -11.84 2.17
CA GLU A 162 21.51 -11.37 3.49
C GLU A 162 20.45 -10.44 4.10
N PRO A 163 20.07 -10.64 5.37
CA PRO A 163 19.02 -9.87 6.03
C PRO A 163 19.36 -8.38 6.13
N GLY A 164 20.61 -8.03 6.45
CA GLY A 164 21.07 -6.64 6.48
C GLY A 164 21.02 -5.97 5.11
N SER A 165 21.32 -6.73 4.06
CA SER A 165 21.29 -6.24 2.69
C SER A 165 19.85 -6.07 2.17
N LEU A 166 18.91 -6.92 2.59
CA LEU A 166 17.46 -6.71 2.32
C LEU A 166 16.93 -5.44 2.99
N LEU A 167 17.39 -5.15 4.21
CA LEU A 167 17.04 -3.90 4.88
C LEU A 167 17.57 -2.68 4.12
N LEU A 168 18.83 -2.72 3.69
CA LEU A 168 19.40 -1.64 2.87
C LEU A 168 18.58 -1.45 1.58
N VAL A 169 18.24 -2.54 0.88
CA VAL A 169 17.37 -2.48 -0.31
C VAL A 169 16.04 -1.83 0.01
N PHE A 170 15.39 -2.16 1.13
CA PHE A 170 14.16 -1.52 1.56
C PHE A 170 14.34 -0.01 1.80
N ILE A 171 15.35 0.38 2.59
CA ILE A 171 15.60 1.79 2.91
C ILE A 171 15.87 2.59 1.64
N PHE A 172 16.81 2.12 0.81
CA PHE A 172 17.13 2.77 -0.46
C PHE A 172 15.91 2.86 -1.37
N SER A 173 15.09 1.81 -1.46
CA SER A 173 13.90 1.81 -2.30
C SER A 173 12.84 2.80 -1.82
N VAL A 174 12.62 2.92 -0.50
CA VAL A 174 11.66 3.88 0.06
C VAL A 174 12.17 5.30 -0.10
N VAL A 175 13.43 5.57 0.26
CA VAL A 175 14.05 6.91 0.11
C VAL A 175 14.04 7.34 -1.35
N TRP A 176 14.42 6.44 -2.27
CA TRP A 176 14.37 6.70 -3.71
C TRP A 176 12.96 7.07 -4.15
N GLN A 177 11.94 6.24 -3.83
CA GLN A 177 10.55 6.53 -4.18
C GLN A 177 10.06 7.88 -3.61
N LEU A 178 10.50 8.28 -2.42
CA LEU A 178 10.14 9.56 -1.81
C LEU A 178 10.85 10.75 -2.46
N VAL A 179 12.14 10.61 -2.79
CA VAL A 179 12.90 11.64 -3.53
C VAL A 179 12.31 11.83 -4.91
N GLU A 180 11.99 10.74 -5.61
CA GLU A 180 11.28 10.76 -6.89
C GLU A 180 9.94 11.47 -6.79
N ALA A 181 9.13 11.12 -5.78
CA ALA A 181 7.85 11.77 -5.55
C ALA A 181 8.01 13.27 -5.32
N ALA A 182 8.96 13.68 -4.47
CA ALA A 182 9.22 15.10 -4.20
C ALA A 182 9.70 15.85 -5.44
N LEU A 183 10.60 15.29 -6.22
CA LEU A 183 11.05 15.89 -7.49
C LEU A 183 9.89 16.00 -8.50
N GLY A 184 9.00 15.01 -8.52
CA GLY A 184 7.79 15.04 -9.35
C GLY A 184 6.81 16.12 -8.92
N ASP A 185 6.66 16.34 -7.61
CA ASP A 185 5.76 17.36 -7.06
C ASP A 185 6.20 18.78 -7.40
N GLU A 186 7.52 19.00 -7.49
CA GLU A 186 8.13 20.27 -7.89
C GLU A 186 8.27 20.44 -9.42
N GLY A 187 7.80 19.47 -10.22
CA GLY A 187 7.89 19.50 -11.70
C GLY A 187 9.31 19.30 -12.25
N LEU A 188 10.29 18.97 -11.41
CA LEU A 188 11.69 18.80 -11.81
C LEU A 188 11.93 17.55 -12.68
N LEU A 189 11.03 16.57 -12.61
CA LEU A 189 11.14 15.34 -13.39
C LEU A 189 10.81 15.52 -14.87
N GLU A 190 10.07 16.56 -15.25
CA GLU A 190 9.72 16.86 -16.64
C GLU A 190 10.92 17.34 -17.46
N LEU A 191 12.01 17.75 -16.78
CA LEU A 191 13.25 18.23 -17.40
C LEU A 191 14.21 17.10 -17.83
N THR A 192 13.85 15.84 -17.58
CA THR A 192 14.72 14.68 -17.86
C THR A 192 13.98 13.70 -18.78
N GLU A 193 14.20 13.79 -20.10
CA GLU A 193 13.53 12.98 -21.14
C GLU A 193 13.73 11.45 -21.00
N GLU A 194 14.57 10.96 -20.08
CA GLU A 194 14.97 9.55 -20.04
C GLU A 194 14.12 8.59 -19.17
N ARG A 195 13.09 9.04 -18.44
CA ARG A 195 12.45 8.15 -17.44
C ARG A 195 11.30 7.30 -17.94
N LYS A 196 11.65 6.14 -18.52
CA LYS A 196 10.86 4.90 -18.37
C LYS A 196 10.97 4.39 -16.93
N PHE A 197 10.01 4.77 -16.10
CA PHE A 197 9.85 4.28 -14.73
C PHE A 197 9.76 2.75 -14.70
N ARG A 198 10.72 2.09 -14.05
CA ARG A 198 10.70 0.63 -13.87
C ARG A 198 9.64 0.14 -12.85
N TRP A 199 8.97 1.05 -12.14
CA TRP A 199 8.00 0.74 -11.06
C TRP A 199 6.56 1.19 -11.32
N ASN A 200 6.23 1.58 -12.56
CA ASN A 200 4.84 1.52 -13.01
C ASN A 200 4.51 0.04 -13.22
N VAL A 201 4.28 -0.71 -12.14
CA VAL A 201 3.57 -1.98 -12.25
C VAL A 201 2.09 -1.60 -12.30
N PRO A 202 1.41 -1.75 -13.44
CA PRO A 202 -0.04 -1.80 -13.43
C PRO A 202 -0.38 -3.08 -12.67
N GLN A 203 -0.74 -2.96 -11.39
CA GLN A 203 -1.63 -3.98 -10.82
C GLN A 203 -3.01 -3.62 -11.35
N ASP A 204 -3.27 -4.07 -12.57
CA ASP A 204 -4.62 -4.25 -13.10
C ASP A 204 -5.33 -5.24 -12.16
N MET A 205 -5.96 -4.71 -11.12
CA MET A 205 -7.25 -5.25 -10.75
C MET A 205 -8.21 -4.69 -11.80
N GLU A 206 -8.76 -5.58 -12.62
CA GLU A 206 -9.97 -5.31 -13.39
C GLU A 206 -11.01 -4.69 -12.47
N LEU A 207 -11.05 -3.36 -12.43
CA LEU A 207 -12.20 -2.64 -11.94
C LEU A 207 -13.24 -2.81 -13.04
N GLY A 208 -14.24 -3.62 -12.75
CA GLY A 208 -15.43 -3.72 -13.58
C GLY A 208 -15.90 -2.33 -13.95
N ASP A 209 -16.10 -2.16 -15.25
CA ASP A 209 -16.78 -1.04 -15.89
C ASP A 209 -17.99 -0.63 -15.05
N CYS A 210 -17.85 0.50 -14.35
CA CYS A 210 -18.97 1.20 -13.77
C CYS A 210 -18.89 2.66 -14.21
N GLY A 211 -19.28 2.88 -15.46
CA GLY A 211 -20.10 4.00 -15.91
C GLY A 211 -19.78 5.40 -15.35
N SER A 212 -19.10 6.19 -16.17
CA SER A 212 -19.35 7.62 -16.42
C SER A 212 -19.80 8.48 -15.21
N TYR A 213 -18.83 9.09 -14.53
CA TYR A 213 -19.04 10.28 -13.70
C TYR A 213 -17.94 11.34 -13.89
N ASP A 214 -17.44 11.48 -15.14
CA ASP A 214 -16.37 12.42 -15.49
C ASP A 214 -16.86 13.85 -15.79
N GLY A 215 -18.18 14.08 -15.82
CA GLY A 215 -18.74 15.39 -16.18
C GLY A 215 -18.56 16.50 -15.13
N LYS A 216 -18.31 16.18 -13.85
CA LYS A 216 -18.37 17.17 -12.76
C LYS A 216 -17.01 17.71 -12.31
N ARG A 217 -15.91 17.08 -12.73
CA ARG A 217 -14.56 17.44 -12.25
C ARG A 217 -13.92 18.50 -13.14
N THR A 218 -14.24 18.50 -14.43
CA THR A 218 -13.80 19.51 -15.41
C THR A 218 -14.47 20.87 -15.21
N GLU A 219 -15.78 20.92 -14.92
CA GLU A 219 -16.49 22.19 -14.65
C GLU A 219 -15.94 22.95 -13.43
N TYR A 220 -15.57 22.25 -12.36
CA TYR A 220 -15.03 22.89 -11.16
C TYR A 220 -13.63 23.47 -11.41
N GLN A 221 -12.85 22.84 -12.30
CA GLN A 221 -11.51 23.27 -12.66
C GLN A 221 -11.53 24.47 -13.62
N GLU A 222 -12.50 24.54 -14.55
CA GLU A 222 -12.76 25.71 -15.40
C GLU A 222 -13.31 26.91 -14.61
N MET A 223 -14.17 26.69 -13.62
CA MET A 223 -14.67 27.77 -12.76
C MET A 223 -13.56 28.42 -11.91
N LEU A 224 -12.55 27.66 -11.49
CA LEU A 224 -11.41 28.19 -10.75
C LEU A 224 -10.40 28.89 -11.66
N GLN A 225 -10.26 28.47 -12.92
CA GLN A 225 -9.39 29.11 -13.91
C GLN A 225 -9.96 30.44 -14.41
N SER A 226 -11.26 30.51 -14.70
CA SER A 226 -11.92 31.75 -15.16
C SER A 226 -11.87 32.88 -14.12
N ARG A 227 -11.97 32.56 -12.84
CA ARG A 227 -11.84 33.56 -11.75
C ARG A 227 -10.43 34.14 -11.60
N ASN A 228 -9.38 33.44 -12.03
CA ASN A 228 -8.01 33.92 -11.91
C ASN A 228 -7.55 34.77 -13.11
N THR A 229 -8.25 34.72 -14.24
CA THR A 229 -7.91 35.54 -15.43
C THR A 229 -8.58 36.92 -15.45
N ASP A 230 -9.69 37.10 -14.73
CA ASP A 230 -10.44 38.38 -14.73
C ASP A 230 -9.85 39.45 -13.78
N GLY A 231 -8.84 39.10 -12.97
CA GLY A 231 -8.17 40.02 -12.05
C GLY A 231 -7.03 40.86 -12.63
N CYS A 232 -6.62 40.64 -13.89
CA CYS A 232 -5.45 41.34 -14.49
C CYS A 232 -5.74 42.17 -15.75
N ARG A 233 -7.01 42.35 -16.15
CA ARG A 233 -7.37 43.17 -17.32
C ARG A 233 -8.22 44.39 -16.95
N ALA A 234 -7.77 45.18 -15.98
CA ALA A 234 -8.39 46.47 -15.67
C ALA A 234 -7.36 47.52 -15.25
N HIS A 235 -6.27 47.71 -16.00
CA HIS A 235 -5.44 48.93 -15.89
C HIS A 235 -4.55 49.13 -17.11
N ARG A 236 -5.14 49.36 -18.30
CA ARG A 236 -4.43 50.08 -19.37
C ARG A 236 -5.38 50.67 -20.41
N ALA A 237 -5.89 51.87 -20.15
CA ALA A 237 -6.33 52.79 -21.19
C ALA A 237 -6.29 54.23 -20.65
N PHE A 238 -5.18 54.92 -20.89
CA PHE A 238 -5.10 56.39 -20.82
C PHE A 238 -5.55 56.94 -22.19
N PRO A 239 -6.48 57.90 -22.27
CA PRO A 239 -6.81 58.55 -23.53
C PRO A 239 -5.78 59.64 -23.86
N ALA A 240 -5.12 59.50 -25.02
CA ALA A 240 -4.30 60.55 -25.61
C ALA A 240 -5.20 61.64 -26.22
N LYS A 241 -4.91 62.90 -25.86
CA LYS A 241 -5.48 64.11 -26.47
C LYS A 241 -5.21 64.12 -27.97
N GLN A 242 -6.22 64.45 -28.78
CA GLN A 242 -6.03 65.02 -30.11
C GLN A 242 -6.57 66.45 -30.09
N SER A 243 -5.70 67.40 -30.44
CA SER A 243 -6.04 68.79 -30.73
C SER A 243 -5.54 69.17 -32.13
N ASN A 244 -6.45 69.76 -32.90
CA ASN A 244 -6.27 70.69 -34.02
C ASN A 244 -5.82 70.10 -35.38
N PHE A 245 -6.67 70.23 -36.40
CA PHE A 245 -6.86 71.49 -37.15
C PHE A 245 -8.32 71.64 -37.58
#